data_AF-A0A850HAC1-F1
#
_entry.id   AF-A0A850HAC1-F1
#
_cell.length_a   1.000
_cell.length_b   1.000
_cell.length_c   1.000
_cell.angle_alpha   90.00
_cell.angle_beta   90.00
_cell.angle_gamma   90.00
#
_symmetry.space_group_name_H-M   'P 1'
#
loop_
_entity.id
_entity.type
_entity.pdbx_description
1 polymer ?
#
loop_
_entity_poly.entity_id
_entity_poly.type
_entity_poly.pdbx_seq_one_letter_code
_entity_poly.pdbx_strand_id
1 'polypeptide(L)'
;MKSILSTSNAWRQGKGLYSTKVLGGSRYSQDKNRKQFVVFCGHVSIIFALFNSTQIARADVLEIDASGARWIAGGPKIADRPFGPITVSVEAGRLANGASIPAEYIETVATLSERYDISPALIEALVWQESRWRENAVSPKGARGLAQLMPATARYLGVDPDDPIQNLEGGARYLREQLDRFDGNLEWALAAYNAGPGRVERAQGIPRIRETRIYVASIMARLALTRNQGTAKERALAVYDYSGNGEI
;
A
#
# COMPACT_ATOMS: atom_id res chain seq x y z
N MET A 1 28.55 -29.05 0.72
CA MET A 1 27.82 -30.32 0.89
C MET A 1 26.34 -30.03 0.89
N LYS A 2 25.60 -30.64 -0.04
CA LYS A 2 24.13 -30.63 -0.14
C LYS A 2 23.55 -31.49 0.99
N SER A 3 22.41 -31.09 1.55
CA SER A 3 21.41 -32.06 2.02
C SER A 3 20.02 -31.41 2.03
N ILE A 4 19.17 -31.97 1.17
CA ILE A 4 17.72 -31.79 1.07
C ILE A 4 17.13 -33.11 1.57
N LEU A 5 16.20 -33.07 2.53
CA LEU A 5 15.20 -34.10 2.85
C LEU A 5 14.01 -33.31 3.45
N SER A 6 12.82 -33.15 2.86
CA SER A 6 11.85 -34.10 2.29
C SER A 6 11.55 -35.28 3.21
N THR A 7 10.40 -35.24 3.88
CA THR A 7 9.42 -36.35 3.86
C THR A 7 8.07 -35.92 4.42
N SER A 8 7.04 -36.43 3.76
CA SER A 8 5.61 -36.27 3.91
C SER A 8 5.04 -36.97 5.14
N ASN A 9 4.03 -36.35 5.77
CA ASN A 9 3.18 -37.02 6.77
C ASN A 9 1.82 -37.44 6.17
N ALA A 10 1.47 -38.66 6.53
CA ALA A 10 0.36 -39.45 6.05
C ALA A 10 -0.99 -39.02 6.62
N TRP A 11 -2.05 -39.21 5.82
CA TRP A 11 -3.42 -39.33 6.29
C TRP A 11 -3.95 -40.72 5.93
N ARG A 12 -4.34 -41.47 6.97
CA ARG A 12 -4.92 -42.82 6.91
C ARG A 12 -6.32 -42.74 7.49
N GLN A 13 -7.34 -43.08 6.71
CA GLN A 13 -8.67 -43.64 7.03
C GLN A 13 -9.34 -43.93 5.66
N GLY A 14 -10.12 -44.97 5.36
CA GLY A 14 -10.65 -46.11 6.08
C GLY A 14 -11.73 -46.75 5.18
N LYS A 15 -11.62 -48.08 4.97
CA LYS A 15 -12.67 -49.09 4.71
C LYS A 15 -13.73 -48.89 3.60
N GLY A 16 -13.80 -49.89 2.71
CA GLY A 16 -14.97 -50.22 1.89
C GLY A 16 -14.74 -51.44 0.99
N LEU A 17 -15.09 -52.63 1.48
CA LEU A 17 -15.15 -53.90 0.73
C LEU A 17 -16.21 -53.83 -0.38
N TYR A 18 -15.98 -54.47 -1.54
CA TYR A 18 -16.85 -55.52 -2.14
C TYR A 18 -16.22 -56.09 -3.43
N SER A 19 -16.02 -57.42 -3.40
CA SER A 19 -16.21 -58.48 -4.42
C SER A 19 -15.79 -58.32 -5.89
N THR A 20 -15.06 -59.35 -6.34
CA THR A 20 -14.67 -59.72 -7.70
C THR A 20 -15.82 -60.33 -8.52
N LYS A 21 -15.94 -59.96 -9.81
CA LYS A 21 -16.28 -60.91 -10.88
C LYS A 21 -15.86 -60.39 -12.25
N VAL A 22 -14.94 -61.12 -12.87
CA VAL A 22 -14.66 -61.11 -14.30
C VAL A 22 -15.84 -61.76 -15.03
N LEU A 23 -16.22 -61.24 -16.21
CA LEU A 23 -16.52 -62.01 -17.43
C LEU A 23 -16.98 -61.06 -18.54
N GLY A 24 -16.28 -61.15 -19.67
CA GLY A 24 -16.59 -60.43 -20.90
C GLY A 24 -17.89 -60.89 -21.55
N GLY A 25 -18.41 -60.04 -22.43
CA GLY A 25 -19.61 -60.33 -23.20
C GLY A 25 -19.98 -59.16 -24.08
N SER A 26 -19.30 -59.04 -25.22
CA SER A 26 -19.73 -58.17 -26.30
C SER A 26 -21.02 -58.73 -26.90
N ARG A 27 -22.13 -57.99 -26.81
CA ARG A 27 -23.32 -58.21 -27.64
C ARG A 27 -23.85 -56.87 -28.14
N TYR A 28 -23.63 -56.67 -29.43
CA TYR A 28 -24.09 -55.55 -30.23
C TYR A 28 -25.56 -55.82 -30.61
N SER A 29 -26.48 -54.99 -30.14
CA SER A 29 -27.85 -54.93 -30.66
C SER A 29 -27.95 -53.70 -31.57
N GLN A 30 -28.27 -53.97 -32.83
CA GLN A 30 -28.45 -53.00 -33.91
C GLN A 30 -29.62 -52.06 -33.61
N ASP A 31 -29.33 -50.78 -33.43
CA ASP A 31 -30.32 -49.72 -33.59
C ASP A 31 -30.20 -49.12 -35.01
N LYS A 32 -31.23 -49.38 -35.82
CA LYS A 32 -31.43 -48.81 -37.15
C LYS A 32 -32.17 -47.48 -37.02
N ASN A 33 -31.48 -46.39 -36.73
CA ASN A 33 -31.70 -45.08 -37.36
C ASN A 33 -30.92 -43.95 -36.68
N ARG A 34 -29.74 -43.67 -37.26
CA ARG A 34 -29.13 -42.34 -37.55
C ARG A 34 -27.62 -42.33 -37.26
N LYS A 35 -26.86 -42.60 -38.33
CA LYS A 35 -25.53 -42.07 -38.71
C LYS A 35 -24.93 -41.11 -37.67
N GLN A 36 -24.02 -41.53 -36.80
CA GLN A 36 -22.55 -41.62 -36.99
C GLN A 36 -21.92 -40.66 -38.01
N PHE A 37 -21.07 -39.75 -37.50
CA PHE A 37 -19.77 -39.40 -38.10
C PHE A 37 -18.72 -39.31 -36.97
N VAL A 38 -17.93 -40.36 -36.80
CA VAL A 38 -16.50 -40.47 -37.19
C VAL A 38 -15.53 -39.88 -36.15
N VAL A 39 -14.96 -40.77 -35.34
CA VAL A 39 -13.60 -40.63 -34.81
C VAL A 39 -12.67 -41.22 -35.87
N PHE A 40 -11.74 -40.43 -36.39
CA PHE A 40 -10.54 -40.96 -37.04
C PHE A 40 -9.41 -41.01 -36.00
N CYS A 41 -8.96 -42.23 -35.71
CA CYS A 41 -7.68 -42.47 -35.09
C CYS A 41 -6.62 -42.37 -36.20
N GLY A 42 -5.75 -41.37 -36.13
CA GLY A 42 -4.49 -41.32 -36.86
C GLY A 42 -3.36 -41.38 -35.86
N HIS A 43 -2.74 -42.55 -35.70
CA HIS A 43 -1.42 -42.64 -35.11
C HIS A 43 -0.43 -41.97 -36.07
N VAL A 44 0.02 -40.77 -35.72
CA VAL A 44 1.29 -40.23 -36.20
C VAL A 44 2.06 -39.82 -34.96
N SER A 45 3.12 -40.58 -34.67
CA SER A 45 4.18 -40.18 -33.76
C SER A 45 4.70 -38.82 -34.19
N ILE A 46 4.43 -37.77 -33.41
CA ILE A 46 5.12 -36.48 -33.54
C ILE A 46 5.89 -36.24 -32.25
N ILE A 47 7.11 -36.75 -32.26
CA ILE A 47 8.27 -36.13 -31.60
C ILE A 47 8.51 -34.79 -32.31
N PHE A 48 8.96 -33.76 -31.57
CA PHE A 48 9.22 -32.34 -31.90
C PHE A 48 8.09 -31.39 -31.44
N ALA A 49 8.31 -30.38 -30.60
CA ALA A 49 9.54 -29.89 -29.99
C ALA A 49 9.18 -29.12 -28.72
N LEU A 50 9.87 -29.42 -27.62
CA LEU A 50 10.06 -28.47 -26.53
C LEU A 50 10.88 -27.30 -27.09
N PHE A 51 10.21 -26.30 -27.64
CA PHE A 51 10.85 -25.00 -27.80
C PHE A 51 11.02 -24.42 -26.39
N ASN A 52 12.23 -24.58 -25.87
CA ASN A 52 12.79 -23.72 -24.85
C ASN A 52 12.64 -22.27 -25.33
N SER A 53 11.53 -21.62 -24.97
CA SER A 53 11.51 -20.17 -24.90
C SER A 53 12.34 -19.79 -23.68
N THR A 54 13.67 -19.80 -23.83
CA THR A 54 14.53 -18.96 -23.01
C THR A 54 14.18 -17.52 -23.38
N GLN A 55 13.10 -16.99 -22.80
CA GLN A 55 12.92 -15.55 -22.77
C GLN A 55 14.08 -15.02 -21.95
N ILE A 56 15.05 -14.40 -22.63
CA ILE A 56 16.08 -13.62 -21.97
C ILE A 56 15.33 -12.48 -21.26
N ALA A 57 15.23 -12.56 -19.93
CA ALA A 57 14.75 -11.46 -19.12
C ALA A 57 15.70 -10.28 -19.33
N ARG A 58 15.21 -9.19 -19.90
CA ARG A 58 15.95 -7.94 -19.96
C ARG A 58 15.52 -7.09 -18.76
N ALA A 59 16.47 -6.75 -17.92
CA ALA A 59 16.28 -5.84 -16.80
C ALA A 59 16.89 -4.49 -17.18
N ASP A 60 16.13 -3.43 -16.96
CA ASP A 60 16.66 -2.08 -17.02
C ASP A 60 17.34 -1.79 -15.68
N VAL A 61 18.57 -1.29 -15.72
CA VAL A 61 19.39 -1.03 -14.52
C VAL A 61 19.67 0.46 -14.46
N LEU A 62 19.24 1.09 -13.37
CA LEU A 62 19.47 2.50 -13.06
C LEU A 62 20.36 2.59 -11.82
N GLU A 63 21.52 3.22 -11.95
CA GLU A 63 22.41 3.53 -10.84
C GLU A 63 22.13 4.96 -10.36
N ILE A 64 22.06 5.17 -9.05
CA ILE A 64 21.84 6.48 -8.42
C ILE A 64 22.98 6.74 -7.45
N ASP A 65 23.77 7.78 -7.69
CA ASP A 65 24.84 8.24 -6.82
C ASP A 65 24.68 9.73 -6.47
N ALA A 66 25.64 10.29 -5.73
CA ALA A 66 25.61 11.69 -5.29
C ALA A 66 25.64 12.70 -6.45
N SER A 67 26.01 12.28 -7.66
CA SER A 67 26.06 13.10 -8.88
C SER A 67 24.82 12.97 -9.77
N GLY A 68 23.94 11.99 -9.51
CA GLY A 68 22.66 11.83 -10.21
C GLY A 68 22.31 10.38 -10.52
N ALA A 69 21.33 10.18 -11.40
CA ALA A 69 20.88 8.87 -11.84
C ALA A 69 21.30 8.59 -13.30
N ARG A 70 21.89 7.42 -13.58
CA ARG A 70 22.29 7.00 -14.92
C ARG A 70 21.84 5.58 -15.25
N TRP A 71 21.45 5.36 -16.51
CA TRP A 71 21.13 4.02 -17.00
C TRP A 71 22.41 3.22 -17.26
N ILE A 72 22.51 2.04 -16.67
CA ILE A 72 23.63 1.09 -16.85
C ILE A 72 23.28 0.04 -17.91
N ALA A 73 22.00 -0.33 -18.02
CA ALA A 73 21.51 -1.26 -19.04
C ALA A 73 20.03 -1.00 -19.35
N GLY A 74 19.61 -1.23 -20.61
CA GLY A 74 18.19 -1.29 -21.00
C GLY A 74 17.44 0.04 -21.16
N GLY A 75 18.04 1.17 -20.74
CA GLY A 75 17.42 2.50 -20.82
C GLY A 75 17.04 2.95 -22.25
N PRO A 76 16.14 3.96 -22.37
CA PRO A 76 15.67 4.47 -23.64
C PRO A 76 16.83 5.00 -24.49
N LYS A 77 16.83 4.72 -25.81
CA LYS A 77 17.78 5.31 -26.77
C LYS A 77 17.45 6.79 -26.97
N ILE A 78 17.77 7.61 -25.99
CA ILE A 78 17.73 9.05 -26.07
C ILE A 78 19.07 9.47 -26.68
N ALA A 79 19.04 10.17 -27.81
CA ALA A 79 20.23 10.71 -28.45
C ALA A 79 21.10 11.44 -27.42
N ASP A 80 22.41 11.18 -27.45
CA ASP A 80 23.43 11.70 -26.54
C ASP A 80 23.44 13.23 -26.49
N ARG A 81 22.49 13.81 -25.76
CA ARG A 81 22.62 15.14 -25.18
C ARG A 81 23.09 14.90 -23.75
N PRO A 82 24.28 15.40 -23.37
CA PRO A 82 24.60 15.43 -21.95
C PRO A 82 23.44 16.13 -21.26
N PHE A 83 22.85 15.46 -20.25
CA PHE A 83 22.03 16.17 -19.30
C PHE A 83 22.93 17.26 -18.73
N GLY A 84 22.74 18.50 -19.19
CA GLY A 84 23.32 19.64 -18.50
C GLY A 84 22.93 19.53 -17.03
N PRO A 85 23.74 20.05 -16.09
CA PRO A 85 23.36 20.04 -14.70
C PRO A 85 21.92 20.53 -14.62
N ILE A 86 21.02 19.66 -14.14
CA ILE A 86 19.69 20.10 -13.82
C ILE A 86 19.92 21.01 -12.63
N THR A 87 20.12 22.29 -12.89
CA THR A 87 19.85 23.32 -11.91
C THR A 87 18.34 23.24 -11.72
N VAL A 88 17.92 22.32 -10.86
CA VAL A 88 16.64 22.48 -10.19
C VAL A 88 16.88 23.74 -9.38
N SER A 89 16.58 24.89 -9.97
CA SER A 89 16.17 26.05 -9.21
C SER A 89 14.91 25.56 -8.52
N VAL A 90 15.11 24.92 -7.37
CA VAL A 90 14.06 24.71 -6.40
C VAL A 90 13.77 26.15 -5.99
N GLU A 91 12.92 26.82 -6.74
CA GLU A 91 12.12 27.89 -6.17
C GLU A 91 11.48 27.22 -4.96
N ALA A 92 12.05 27.50 -3.79
CA ALA A 92 11.67 26.92 -2.52
C ALA A 92 10.15 27.04 -2.27
N GLY A 93 9.46 27.90 -3.01
CA GLY A 93 8.00 28.05 -3.01
C GLY A 93 7.20 26.97 -3.73
N ARG A 94 7.72 26.19 -4.70
CA ARG A 94 6.88 25.23 -5.45
C ARG A 94 6.85 23.81 -4.86
N LEU A 95 7.84 23.45 -4.04
CA LEU A 95 7.77 22.27 -3.17
C LEU A 95 7.11 22.57 -1.81
N ALA A 96 6.84 23.84 -1.50
CA ALA A 96 6.16 24.28 -0.28
C ALA A 96 4.65 23.99 -0.26
N ASN A 97 4.08 23.42 -1.33
CA ASN A 97 2.67 22.99 -1.37
C ASN A 97 2.43 21.61 -0.72
N GLY A 98 3.32 21.15 0.16
CA GLY A 98 2.97 20.16 1.17
C GLY A 98 2.19 20.92 2.26
N ALA A 99 0.88 21.11 2.06
CA ALA A 99 0.10 22.04 2.86
C ALA A 99 0.42 21.94 4.36
N SER A 100 0.91 23.04 4.92
CA SER A 100 1.14 23.21 6.34
C SER A 100 -0.19 23.12 7.10
N ILE A 101 -0.14 22.69 8.35
CA ILE A 101 -1.25 22.85 9.30
C ILE A 101 -1.71 24.32 9.24
N PRO A 102 -3.01 24.61 9.01
CA PRO A 102 -3.52 25.98 9.02
C PRO A 102 -3.22 26.66 10.37
N ALA A 103 -2.94 27.96 10.34
CA ALA A 103 -2.42 28.69 11.48
C ALA A 103 -3.31 28.56 12.74
N GLU A 104 -4.62 28.57 12.53
CA GLU A 104 -5.65 28.42 13.56
C GLU A 104 -5.63 27.05 14.27
N TYR A 105 -5.04 26.03 13.64
CA TYR A 105 -4.97 24.66 14.19
C TYR A 105 -3.58 24.29 14.71
N ILE A 106 -2.56 25.15 14.57
CA ILE A 106 -1.18 24.81 14.96
C ILE A 106 -1.08 24.45 16.45
N GLU A 107 -1.62 25.30 17.33
CA GLU A 107 -1.58 25.08 18.78
C GLU A 107 -2.41 23.86 19.20
N THR A 108 -3.57 23.67 18.56
CA THR A 108 -4.40 22.48 18.78
C THR A 108 -3.65 21.21 18.38
N VAL A 109 -3.01 21.18 17.21
CA VAL A 109 -2.23 20.02 16.77
C VAL A 109 -1.06 19.76 17.70
N ALA A 110 -0.35 20.78 18.16
CA ALA A 110 0.75 20.62 19.13
C ALA A 110 0.23 19.98 20.43
N THR A 111 -0.87 20.51 20.98
CA THR A 111 -1.51 19.99 22.19
C THR A 111 -1.95 18.54 22.03
N LEU A 112 -2.59 18.20 20.90
CA LEU A 112 -3.04 16.83 20.62
C LEU A 112 -1.87 15.88 20.38
N SER A 113 -0.79 16.36 19.78
CA SER A 113 0.43 15.58 19.55
C SER A 113 1.04 15.12 20.87
N GLU A 114 1.14 16.03 21.84
CA GLU A 114 1.63 15.73 23.18
C GLU A 114 0.67 14.82 23.94
N ARG A 115 -0.64 15.13 23.91
CA ARG A 115 -1.67 14.38 24.64
C ARG A 115 -1.76 12.92 24.20
N TYR A 116 -1.69 12.67 22.90
CA TYR A 116 -1.92 11.35 22.32
C TYR A 116 -0.63 10.66 21.87
N ASP A 117 0.55 11.25 22.10
CA ASP A 117 1.83 10.71 21.63
C ASP A 117 1.79 10.36 20.12
N ILE A 118 1.36 11.35 19.33
CA ILE A 118 1.27 11.25 17.86
C ILE A 118 2.04 12.44 17.29
N SER A 119 2.97 12.21 16.37
CA SER A 119 3.73 13.32 15.78
C SER A 119 2.81 14.33 15.08
N PRO A 120 3.09 15.64 15.15
CA PRO A 120 2.31 16.67 14.44
C PRO A 120 2.19 16.39 12.94
N ALA A 121 3.25 15.87 12.32
CA ALA A 121 3.29 15.48 10.91
C ALA A 121 2.29 14.36 10.56
N LEU A 122 2.01 13.45 11.50
CA LEU A 122 1.04 12.37 11.29
C LEU A 122 -0.40 12.88 11.43
N ILE A 123 -0.69 13.74 12.41
CA ILE A 123 -2.00 14.40 12.51
C ILE A 123 -2.25 15.22 11.25
N GLU A 124 -1.25 15.99 10.81
CA GLU A 124 -1.31 16.77 9.58
C GLU A 124 -1.62 15.89 8.38
N ALA A 125 -0.85 14.81 8.19
CA ALA A 125 -1.01 13.96 7.03
C ALA A 125 -2.36 13.23 6.99
N LEU A 126 -2.86 12.82 8.17
CA LEU A 126 -4.19 12.25 8.33
C LEU A 126 -5.28 13.25 7.92
N VAL A 127 -5.30 14.44 8.55
CA VAL A 127 -6.35 15.45 8.31
C VAL A 127 -6.32 15.96 6.87
N TRP A 128 -5.12 16.10 6.29
CA TRP A 128 -4.99 16.42 4.88
C TRP A 128 -5.64 15.37 3.98
N GLN A 129 -5.41 14.08 4.26
CA GLN A 129 -5.98 12.98 3.50
C GLN A 129 -7.52 12.90 3.67
N GLU A 130 -8.03 13.21 4.86
CA GLU A 130 -9.46 13.13 5.17
C GLU A 130 -10.26 14.28 4.54
N SER A 131 -9.88 15.53 4.81
CA SER A 131 -10.70 16.69 4.45
C SER A 131 -9.96 17.76 3.65
N ARG A 132 -8.62 17.71 3.63
CA ARG A 132 -7.75 18.83 3.23
C ARG A 132 -7.98 20.05 4.12
N TRP A 133 -8.12 19.83 5.42
CA TRP A 133 -8.42 20.85 6.43
C TRP A 133 -9.75 21.59 6.23
N ARG A 134 -10.74 20.93 5.63
CA ARG A 134 -12.09 21.50 5.47
C ARG A 134 -12.98 21.06 6.63
N GLU A 135 -13.20 21.96 7.58
CA GLU A 135 -14.01 21.71 8.79
C GLU A 135 -15.48 21.35 8.50
N ASN A 136 -16.02 21.78 7.36
CA ASN A 136 -17.39 21.50 6.94
C ASN A 136 -17.49 20.34 5.92
N ALA A 137 -16.43 19.56 5.75
CA ALA A 137 -16.43 18.45 4.80
C ALA A 137 -17.42 17.35 5.23
N VAL A 138 -18.28 16.95 4.29
CA VAL A 138 -19.21 15.82 4.47
C VAL A 138 -19.04 14.83 3.32
N SER A 139 -18.75 13.58 3.64
CA SER A 139 -18.65 12.52 2.62
C SER A 139 -20.03 11.96 2.24
N PRO A 140 -20.16 11.32 1.07
CA PRO A 140 -21.40 10.60 0.71
C PRO A 140 -21.80 9.49 1.68
N LYS A 141 -20.84 8.97 2.47
CA LYS A 141 -21.07 7.95 3.50
C LYS A 141 -21.46 8.57 4.85
N GLY A 142 -21.47 9.90 4.97
CA GLY A 142 -21.84 10.63 6.17
C GLY A 142 -20.69 10.93 7.13
N ALA A 143 -19.43 10.71 6.72
CA ALA A 143 -18.26 11.14 7.47
C ALA A 143 -18.18 12.68 7.51
N ARG A 144 -17.76 13.26 8.63
CA ARG A 144 -17.86 14.71 8.88
C ARG A 144 -16.58 15.33 9.43
N GLY A 145 -16.34 16.58 9.06
CA GLY A 145 -15.31 17.44 9.65
C GLY A 145 -13.87 17.14 9.23
N LEU A 146 -12.95 17.74 9.96
CA LEU A 146 -11.50 17.72 9.69
C LEU A 146 -10.95 16.29 9.56
N ALA A 147 -11.30 15.43 10.50
CA ALA A 147 -10.83 14.05 10.61
C ALA A 147 -11.83 13.02 10.02
N GLN A 148 -12.87 13.49 9.33
CA GLN A 148 -13.92 12.68 8.68
C GLN A 148 -14.45 11.55 9.58
N LEU A 149 -14.88 11.92 10.79
CA LEU A 149 -15.47 10.94 11.71
C LEU A 149 -16.82 10.46 11.17
N MET A 150 -16.99 9.14 11.11
CA MET A 150 -18.30 8.53 10.87
C MET A 150 -19.22 8.79 12.07
N PRO A 151 -20.56 8.93 11.89
CA PRO A 151 -21.46 9.25 13.00
C PRO A 151 -21.43 8.24 14.15
N ALA A 152 -21.22 6.96 13.87
CA ALA A 152 -21.06 5.94 14.90
C ALA A 152 -19.76 6.13 15.71
N THR A 153 -18.67 6.49 15.05
CA THR A 153 -17.38 6.79 15.68
C THR A 153 -17.47 8.04 16.54
N ALA A 154 -18.06 9.12 16.03
CA ALA A 154 -18.26 10.35 16.81
C ALA A 154 -19.07 10.10 18.10
N ARG A 155 -20.15 9.31 18.02
CA ARG A 155 -20.93 8.89 19.20
C ARG A 155 -20.13 8.05 20.18
N TYR A 156 -19.38 7.07 19.68
CA TYR A 156 -18.52 6.22 20.52
C TYR A 156 -17.49 7.07 21.29
N LEU A 157 -16.94 8.09 20.63
CA LEU A 157 -15.99 9.03 21.19
C LEU A 157 -16.64 10.12 22.08
N GLY A 158 -17.95 10.31 22.00
CA GLY A 158 -18.65 11.38 22.70
C GLY A 158 -18.25 12.78 22.25
N VAL A 159 -17.98 12.96 20.94
CA VAL A 159 -17.61 14.26 20.35
C VAL A 159 -18.69 14.76 19.40
N ASP A 160 -18.83 16.08 19.29
CA ASP A 160 -19.59 16.70 18.20
C ASP A 160 -18.72 16.73 16.91
N PRO A 161 -19.11 16.01 15.84
CA PRO A 161 -18.32 15.99 14.63
C PRO A 161 -18.40 17.28 13.79
N ASP A 162 -19.35 18.17 14.08
CA ASP A 162 -19.49 19.47 13.39
C ASP A 162 -18.71 20.60 14.11
N ASP A 163 -18.21 20.35 15.33
CA ASP A 163 -17.23 21.21 16.01
C ASP A 163 -15.80 20.83 15.58
N PRO A 164 -15.03 21.75 14.96
CA PRO A 164 -13.72 21.40 14.38
C PRO A 164 -12.71 20.94 15.43
N ILE A 165 -12.72 21.50 16.64
CA ILE A 165 -11.75 21.16 17.69
C ILE A 165 -12.08 19.78 18.26
N GLN A 166 -13.34 19.50 18.57
CA GLN A 166 -13.80 18.19 19.01
C GLN A 166 -13.62 17.13 17.93
N ASN A 167 -13.83 17.47 16.65
CA ASN A 167 -13.61 16.57 15.52
C ASN A 167 -12.12 16.20 15.38
N LEU A 168 -11.23 17.19 15.46
CA LEU A 168 -9.78 16.98 15.39
C LEU A 168 -9.27 16.16 16.59
N GLU A 169 -9.73 16.49 17.80
CA GLU A 169 -9.42 15.69 19.00
C GLU A 169 -9.95 14.26 18.90
N GLY A 170 -11.18 14.09 18.43
CA GLY A 170 -11.78 12.79 18.19
C GLY A 170 -10.99 11.96 17.18
N GLY A 171 -10.53 12.57 16.09
CA GLY A 171 -9.65 11.93 15.11
C GLY A 171 -8.31 11.50 15.70
N ALA A 172 -7.64 12.39 16.43
CA ALA A 172 -6.35 12.07 17.07
C ALA A 172 -6.49 10.93 18.08
N ARG A 173 -7.52 10.97 18.94
CA ARG A 173 -7.82 9.91 19.90
C ARG A 173 -8.13 8.58 19.21
N TYR A 174 -8.95 8.60 18.16
CA TYR A 174 -9.28 7.37 17.44
C TYR A 174 -8.05 6.76 16.76
N LEU A 175 -7.17 7.58 16.17
CA LEU A 175 -5.90 7.12 15.63
C LEU A 175 -5.01 6.50 16.72
N ARG A 176 -4.93 7.12 17.90
CA ARG A 176 -4.20 6.56 19.06
C ARG A 176 -4.72 5.18 19.44
N GLU A 177 -6.04 5.03 19.56
CA GLU A 177 -6.65 3.73 19.84
C GLU A 177 -6.28 2.67 18.79
N GLN A 178 -6.15 3.05 17.52
CA GLN A 178 -5.76 2.10 16.47
C GLN A 178 -4.28 1.76 16.55
N LEU A 179 -3.41 2.73 16.86
CA LEU A 179 -2.00 2.46 17.11
C LEU A 179 -1.82 1.49 18.29
N ASP A 180 -2.56 1.69 19.38
CA ASP A 180 -2.51 0.79 20.54
C ASP A 180 -3.03 -0.61 20.20
N ARG A 181 -4.14 -0.69 19.46
CA ARG A 181 -4.74 -1.96 19.01
C ARG A 181 -3.80 -2.80 18.15
N PHE A 182 -2.93 -2.17 17.37
CA PHE A 182 -2.02 -2.84 16.44
C PHE A 182 -0.56 -2.69 16.84
N ASP A 183 -0.27 -2.55 18.14
CA ASP A 183 1.09 -2.57 18.72
C ASP A 183 2.05 -1.55 18.07
N GLY A 184 1.53 -0.36 17.75
CA GLY A 184 2.28 0.71 17.09
C GLY A 184 2.52 0.50 15.59
N ASN A 185 1.95 -0.54 14.97
CA ASN A 185 2.02 -0.73 13.52
C ASN A 185 1.20 0.34 12.79
N LEU A 186 1.88 1.40 12.37
CA LEU A 186 1.27 2.58 11.77
C LEU A 186 0.43 2.26 10.53
N GLU A 187 0.91 1.40 9.63
CA GLU A 187 0.17 1.08 8.40
C GLU A 187 -1.15 0.35 8.72
N TRP A 188 -1.15 -0.52 9.72
CA TRP A 188 -2.34 -1.24 10.16
C TRP A 188 -3.30 -0.31 10.89
N ALA A 189 -2.78 0.60 11.71
CA ALA A 189 -3.58 1.63 12.38
C ALA A 189 -4.29 2.55 11.38
N LEU A 190 -3.58 3.03 10.34
CA LEU A 190 -4.16 3.84 9.27
C LEU A 190 -5.19 3.04 8.45
N ALA A 191 -4.91 1.77 8.17
CA ALA A 191 -5.88 0.89 7.50
C ALA A 191 -7.14 0.70 8.34
N ALA A 192 -7.01 0.59 9.67
CA ALA A 192 -8.12 0.44 10.60
C ALA A 192 -8.91 1.75 10.78
N TYR A 193 -8.23 2.90 10.74
CA TYR A 193 -8.88 4.20 10.73
C TYR A 193 -9.84 4.32 9.54
N ASN A 194 -9.36 3.96 8.34
CA ASN A 194 -10.15 4.04 7.10
C ASN A 194 -11.19 2.93 6.94
N ALA A 195 -10.80 1.67 7.19
CA ALA A 195 -11.61 0.49 6.88
C ALA A 195 -12.28 -0.12 8.11
N GLY A 196 -12.02 0.37 9.31
CA GLY A 196 -12.45 -0.20 10.57
C GLY A 196 -11.55 -1.35 11.04
N PRO A 197 -11.28 -1.45 12.36
CA PRO A 197 -10.32 -2.40 12.94
C PRO A 197 -10.68 -3.86 12.67
N GLY A 198 -11.96 -4.23 12.75
CA GLY A 198 -12.40 -5.60 12.49
C GLY A 198 -12.16 -6.10 11.05
N ARG A 199 -11.89 -5.21 10.09
CA ARG A 199 -11.43 -5.62 8.75
C ARG A 199 -9.94 -5.95 8.74
N VAL A 200 -9.13 -5.16 9.44
CA VAL A 200 -7.68 -5.36 9.57
C VAL A 200 -7.37 -6.60 10.39
N GLU A 201 -8.07 -6.82 11.50
CA GLU A 201 -7.94 -8.01 12.36
C GLU A 201 -8.21 -9.31 11.56
N ARG A 202 -9.31 -9.36 10.80
CA ARG A 202 -9.64 -10.51 9.96
C ARG A 202 -8.67 -10.72 8.80
N ALA A 203 -8.12 -9.63 8.26
CA ALA A 203 -7.14 -9.70 7.19
C ALA A 203 -5.72 -10.03 7.70
N GLN A 204 -5.48 -9.90 9.02
CA GLN A 204 -4.15 -9.92 9.63
C GLN A 204 -3.18 -9.00 8.88
N GLY A 205 -3.65 -7.80 8.54
CA GLY A 205 -2.94 -6.83 7.71
C GLY A 205 -3.85 -5.84 7.01
N ILE A 206 -3.28 -5.06 6.10
CA ILE A 206 -4.04 -4.12 5.27
C ILE A 206 -5.03 -4.93 4.41
N PRO A 207 -6.35 -4.72 4.54
CA PRO A 207 -7.34 -5.45 3.77
C PRO A 207 -7.13 -5.27 2.26
N ARG A 208 -7.56 -6.26 1.45
CA ARG A 208 -7.53 -6.19 -0.02
C ARG A 208 -8.59 -5.23 -0.60
N ILE A 209 -8.76 -4.07 0.02
CA ILE A 209 -9.61 -2.97 -0.38
C ILE A 209 -8.72 -1.95 -1.10
N ARG A 210 -9.04 -1.63 -2.35
CA ARG A 210 -8.24 -0.70 -3.16
C ARG A 210 -8.16 0.68 -2.51
N GLU A 211 -9.30 1.21 -2.06
CA GLU A 211 -9.41 2.51 -1.37
C GLU A 211 -8.48 2.58 -0.15
N THR A 212 -8.52 1.58 0.73
CA THR A 212 -7.69 1.52 1.94
C THR A 212 -6.19 1.43 1.65
N ARG A 213 -5.77 0.64 0.66
CA ARG A 213 -4.35 0.55 0.28
C ARG A 213 -3.83 1.89 -0.26
N ILE A 214 -4.64 2.58 -1.05
CA ILE A 214 -4.31 3.92 -1.56
C ILE A 214 -4.23 4.91 -0.39
N TYR A 215 -5.21 4.89 0.52
CA TYR A 215 -5.25 5.74 1.70
C TYR A 215 -3.97 5.63 2.54
N VAL A 216 -3.55 4.40 2.88
CA VAL A 216 -2.31 4.16 3.64
C VAL A 216 -1.10 4.68 2.85
N ALA A 217 -0.99 4.32 1.58
CA ALA A 217 0.14 4.76 0.74
C ALA A 217 0.22 6.29 0.61
N SER A 218 -0.91 6.99 0.48
CA SER A 218 -0.98 8.44 0.39
C SER A 218 -0.49 9.13 1.66
N ILE A 219 -0.87 8.65 2.84
CA ILE A 219 -0.42 9.21 4.12
C ILE A 219 1.08 8.93 4.32
N MET A 220 1.53 7.70 4.04
CA MET A 220 2.95 7.34 4.17
C MET A 220 3.84 8.17 3.23
N ALA A 221 3.39 8.39 1.99
CA ALA A 221 4.10 9.27 1.06
C ALA A 221 4.15 10.72 1.56
N ARG A 222 3.05 11.24 2.11
CA ARG A 222 3.00 12.58 2.69
C ARG A 222 3.94 12.73 3.88
N LEU A 223 3.97 11.75 4.78
CA LEU A 223 4.89 11.72 5.92
C LEU A 223 6.37 11.75 5.48
N ALA A 224 6.71 11.00 4.44
CA ALA A 224 8.07 10.98 3.89
C ALA A 224 8.46 12.36 3.33
N LEU A 225 7.53 13.05 2.66
CA LEU A 225 7.76 14.41 2.18
C LEU A 225 7.98 15.40 3.33
N THR A 226 7.15 15.37 4.37
CA THR A 226 7.28 16.26 5.53
C THR A 226 8.62 16.05 6.27
N ARG A 227 9.07 14.80 6.42
CA ARG A 227 10.39 14.49 7.00
C ARG A 227 11.54 15.09 6.20
N ASN A 228 11.48 15.01 4.86
CA ASN A 228 12.53 15.56 3.99
C ASN A 228 12.55 17.10 3.99
N GLN A 229 11.40 17.75 4.20
CA GLN A 229 11.35 19.21 4.35
C GLN A 229 11.98 19.67 5.67
N GLY A 230 11.75 18.94 6.76
CA GLY A 230 12.40 19.20 8.05
C GLY A 230 13.92 19.13 7.96
N THR A 231 14.45 18.05 7.40
CA THR A 231 15.91 17.87 7.25
C THR A 231 16.53 18.91 6.31
N ALA A 232 15.84 19.30 5.23
CA ALA A 232 16.31 20.38 4.36
C ALA A 232 16.34 21.74 5.06
N LYS A 233 15.31 22.06 5.85
CA LYS A 233 15.24 23.31 6.63
C LYS A 233 16.31 23.36 7.72
N GLU A 234 16.51 22.26 8.45
CA GLU A 234 17.57 22.14 9.46
C GLU A 234 18.96 22.27 8.85
N ARG A 235 19.21 21.64 7.70
CA ARG A 235 20.47 21.79 6.96
C ARG A 235 20.68 23.22 6.47
N ALA A 236 19.64 23.87 5.95
CA ALA A 236 19.72 25.26 5.52
C ALA A 236 20.03 26.21 6.69
N LEU A 237 19.44 25.98 7.86
CA LEU A 237 19.75 26.75 9.08
C LEU A 237 21.19 26.52 9.56
N ALA A 238 21.65 25.26 9.57
CA ALA A 238 23.01 24.91 9.99
C ALA A 238 24.08 25.48 9.05
N VAL A 239 23.81 25.53 7.74
CA VAL A 239 24.69 26.19 6.77
C VAL A 239 24.73 27.70 6.97
N TYR A 240 23.60 28.32 7.31
CA TYR A 240 23.54 29.77 7.58
C TYR A 240 24.32 30.14 8.85
N ASP A 241 24.18 29.35 9.92
CA ASP A 241 24.89 29.54 11.19
C ASP A 241 26.42 29.33 11.05
N TYR A 242 26.84 28.37 10.20
CA TYR A 242 28.26 28.13 9.92
C TYR A 242 28.93 29.27 9.11
N SER A 243 28.16 30.04 8.34
CA SER A 243 28.66 31.17 7.55
C SER A 243 28.66 32.53 8.28
N GLY A 244 28.14 32.59 9.51
CA GLY A 244 27.74 33.85 10.14
C GLY A 244 28.59 34.37 11.32
N ASN A 245 29.56 33.61 11.86
CA ASN A 245 30.25 33.99 13.12
C ASN A 245 31.79 33.86 13.07
N GLY A 246 32.40 34.22 11.93
CA GLY A 246 33.83 34.47 11.85
C GLY A 246 34.09 35.93 11.48
N GLU A 247 34.71 36.67 12.38
CA GLU A 247 35.15 38.08 12.25
C GLU A 247 34.12 39.15 12.70
N ILE A 248 34.29 39.63 13.94
CA ILE A 248 34.87 40.95 14.25
C ILE A 248 35.51 40.93 15.64
#